data_AF-A0A3S3R7D6-F1
#
_entry.id   AF-A0A3S3R7D6-F1
#
_cell.length_a   1.000
_cell.length_b   1.000
_cell.length_c   1.000
_cell.angle_alpha   90.00
_cell.angle_beta   90.00
_cell.angle_gamma   90.00
#
_symmetry.space_group_name_H-M   'P 1'
#
loop_
_entity.id
_entity.type
_entity.pdbx_description
1 polymer ?
#
loop_
_entity_poly.entity_id
_entity_poly.type
_entity_poly.pdbx_seq_one_letter_code
_entity_poly.pdbx_strand_id
1 'polypeptide(L)' 'MQAKDLKAGMWVECQQGIAEVIDVDLEHNTAIIESMNDHKRININCDDITEQPQLHTGCDSYY' A
#
# COMPACT_ATOMS: atom_id res chain seq x y z
N MET A 1 3.06 -1.32 -7.08
CA MET A 1 2.88 0.02 -6.45
C MET A 1 4.21 0.74 -6.44
N GLN A 2 4.24 2.07 -6.61
CA GLN A 2 5.47 2.84 -6.37
C GLN A 2 5.42 3.47 -4.98
N ALA A 3 6.57 3.57 -4.31
CA ALA A 3 6.67 4.14 -2.96
C ALA A 3 6.08 5.56 -2.87
N LYS A 4 6.17 6.34 -3.94
CA LYS A 4 5.60 7.70 -4.03
C LYS A 4 4.08 7.77 -3.90
N ASP A 5 3.38 6.67 -4.21
CA ASP A 5 1.93 6.58 -4.17
C ASP A 5 1.44 6.08 -2.79
N LEU A 6 2.37 5.62 -1.94
CA LEU A 6 2.11 5.15 -0.58
C LEU A 6 2.29 6.29 0.43
N LYS A 7 1.46 6.26 1.47
CA LYS A 7 1.55 7.19 2.60
C LYS A 7 1.37 6.44 3.91
N ALA A 8 2.04 6.91 4.96
CA ALA A 8 1.80 6.41 6.31
C ALA A 8 0.32 6.54 6.69
N GLY A 9 -0.23 5.52 7.35
CA GLY A 9 -1.65 5.37 7.68
C GLY A 9 -2.52 4.78 6.54
N MET A 10 -1.94 4.48 5.38
CA MET A 10 -2.66 3.84 4.28
C MET A 10 -2.75 2.33 4.50
N TRP A 11 -3.90 1.74 4.18
CA TRP A 11 -4.09 0.29 4.20
C TRP A 11 -3.74 -0.29 2.84
N VAL A 12 -2.92 -1.33 2.83
CA VAL A 12 -2.39 -1.96 1.62
C VAL A 12 -2.53 -3.47 1.68
N GLU A 13 -2.69 -4.08 0.51
CA GLU A 13 -2.73 -5.54 0.36
C GLU A 13 -1.36 -6.03 -0.11
N CYS A 14 -0.76 -6.91 0.69
CA CYS A 14 0.51 -7.56 0.39
C CYS A 14 0.33 -9.07 0.42
N GLN A 15 1.37 -9.83 0.07
CA GLN A 15 1.33 -11.31 0.07
C GLN A 15 0.91 -11.93 1.42
N GLN A 16 1.09 -11.21 2.52
CA GLN A 16 0.73 -11.67 3.87
C GLN A 16 -0.69 -11.25 4.30
N GLY A 17 -1.42 -10.55 3.43
CA GLY A 17 -2.75 -10.02 3.68
C GLY A 17 -2.77 -8.49 3.78
N ILE A 18 -3.72 -7.98 4.57
CA ILE A 18 -3.93 -6.54 4.75
C ILE A 18 -3.00 -6.02 5.86
N ALA A 19 -2.29 -4.94 5.55
CA ALA A 19 -1.38 -4.28 6.47
C ALA A 19 -1.52 -2.75 6.39
N GLU A 20 -1.19 -2.08 7.48
CA GLU A 20 -1.13 -0.62 7.53
C GLU A 20 0.29 -0.14 7.25
N VAL A 21 0.43 0.84 6.37
CA VAL A 21 1.73 1.48 6.10
C VAL A 21 2.10 2.36 7.28
N ILE A 22 3.19 2.03 7.96
CA ILE A 22 3.71 2.80 9.08
C ILE A 22 4.66 3.88 8.59
N ASP A 23 5.51 3.53 7.62
CA ASP A 23 6.51 4.43 7.07
C ASP A 23 6.87 4.01 5.63
N VAL A 24 7.36 4.95 4.82
CA VAL A 24 7.72 4.71 3.42
C VAL A 24 9.08 5.31 3.14
N ASP A 25 10.01 4.45 2.71
CA ASP A 25 11.34 4.83 2.27
C ASP A 25 11.34 4.98 0.74
N LEU A 26 11.31 6.23 0.30
CA LEU A 26 11.33 6.59 -1.12
C LEU A 26 12.70 6.38 -1.76
N GLU A 27 13.79 6.41 -0.99
CA GLU A 27 15.16 6.27 -1.52
C GLU A 27 15.43 4.82 -1.95
N HIS A 28 14.92 3.86 -1.20
CA HIS A 28 15.08 2.43 -1.42
C HIS A 28 13.82 1.77 -2.02
N ASN A 29 12.75 2.53 -2.23
CA ASN A 29 11.45 2.04 -2.69
C ASN A 29 10.88 0.92 -1.79
N THR A 30 11.05 1.07 -0.47
CA THR A 30 10.54 0.11 0.52
C THR A 30 9.52 0.78 1.44
N ALA A 31 8.65 0.00 2.06
CA ALA A 31 7.70 0.47 3.04
C ALA A 31 7.74 -0.43 4.27
N ILE A 32 7.58 0.18 5.44
CA ILE A 32 7.33 -0.53 6.68
C ILE A 32 5.83 -0.65 6.81
N ILE A 33 5.34 -1.89 6.86
CA ILE A 33 3.92 -2.19 7.05
C ILE A 33 3.72 -2.97 8.34
N GLU A 34 2.57 -2.80 8.99
CA GLU A 34 2.15 -3.55 10.16
C GLU A 34 0.95 -4.45 9.81
N SER A 35 1.14 -5.76 9.94
CA SER A 35 0.08 -6.74 9.66
C SER A 35 -1.04 -6.64 10.67
N MET A 36 -2.29 -6.54 10.21
CA MET A 36 -3.46 -6.45 11.11
C MET A 36 -3.66 -7.72 11.96
N ASN A 37 -3.25 -8.88 11.45
CA ASN A 37 -3.47 -10.17 12.13
C ASN A 37 -2.57 -10.42 13.34
N ASP A 38 -1.32 -9.91 13.31
CA ASP A 38 -0.29 -10.29 14.27
C ASP A 38 0.47 -9.06 14.82
N HIS A 39 0.10 -7.85 14.40
CA HIS A 39 0.77 -6.59 14.73
C HIS A 39 2.29 -6.61 14.48
N LYS A 40 2.74 -7.47 13.58
CA LYS A 40 4.14 -7.55 13.18
C LYS A 40 4.44 -6.49 12.14
N ARG A 41 5.55 -5.78 12.38
CA ARG A 41 6.12 -4.85 11.43
C ARG A 41 7.11 -5.56 10.54
N ILE A 42 6.92 -5.39 9.24
CA ILE A 42 7.77 -5.98 8.21
C ILE A 42 8.18 -4.88 7.24
N ASN A 43 9.41 -4.96 6.75
CA ASN A 43 9.88 -4.14 5.65
C ASN A 43 9.64 -4.92 4.35
N ILE A 44 8.95 -4.28 3.41
CA ILE A 44 8.53 -4.86 2.14
C ILE A 44 8.89 -3.89 1.01
N ASN A 45 9.25 -4.41 -0.16
CA ASN A 45 9.42 -3.60 -1.35
C ASN A 45 8.04 -3.12 -1.83
N CYS A 46 7.92 -1.85 -2.21
CA CYS A 46 6.66 -1.31 -2.73
C CYS A 46 6.19 -2.04 -4.01
N ASP A 47 7.10 -2.71 -4.71
CA ASP A 47 6.78 -3.57 -5.86
C ASP A 47 6.03 -4.86 -5.48
N ASP A 48 6.29 -5.40 -4.29
CA ASP A 48 5.58 -6.56 -3.71
C ASP A 48 4.21 -6.18 -3.13
N ILE A 49 3.91 -4.88 -3.02
CA ILE A 49 2.59 -4.39 -2.65
C ILE A 49 1.71 -4.44 -3.89
N THR A 50 0.73 -5.33 -3.84
CA THR A 50 -0.28 -5.47 -4.88
C THR A 50 -1.12 -4.19 -4.90
N GLU A 51 -1.01 -3.43 -5.98
CA GLU A 51 -1.98 -2.38 -6.25
C GLU A 51 -3.30 -3.09 -6.50
N GLN A 52 -4.25 -2.94 -5.59
CA GLN A 52 -5.63 -2.95 -6.02
C GLN A 52 -5.83 -1.61 -6.72
N PRO A 53 -5.91 -1.56 -8.06
CA PRO A 53 -6.33 -0.35 -8.74
C PRO A 53 -7.71 0.00 -8.18
N GLN A 54 -7.76 0.94 -7.23
CA GLN A 54 -8.98 1.57 -6.81
C GLN A 54 -9.54 2.21 -8.08
N LEU A 55 -10.60 1.58 -8.57
CA LEU A 55 -11.33 1.84 -9.80
C LEU A 55 -11.43 3.34 -10.11
N HIS A 56 -10.52 3.88 -10.92
CA HIS A 56 -10.70 5.21 -11.51
C HIS A 56 -10.73 5.06 -13.02
N THR A 57 -11.95 5.08 -13.57
CA THR A 57 -12.41 6.02 -14.62
C THR A 57 -13.68 5.45 -15.24
N GLY A 58 -14.84 6.02 -14.90
CA GLY A 58 -16.09 5.63 -15.54
C GLY A 58 -17.37 6.23 -14.98
N CYS A 59 -17.32 7.42 -14.36
CA CYS A 59 -18.55 8.13 -13.99
C CYS A 59 -18.51 9.58 -14.50
N ASP A 60 -18.29 9.71 -15.81
CA ASP A 60 -18.48 10.96 -16.56
C ASP A 60 -19.85 10.94 -17.27
N SER A 61 -20.94 10.84 -16.51
CA SER A 61 -22.27 11.13 -17.07
C SER A 61 -23.15 11.77 -16.02
N TYR A 62 -23.00 13.09 -15.88
CA TYR A 62 -24.05 13.96 -15.38
C TYR A 62 -25.13 14.04 -16.46
N TYR A 63 -26.34 13.57 -16.15
CA TYR A 63 -27.56 13.84 -16.92
C TYR A 63 -28.31 15.02 -16.29
#